data_AF-A0A1A8VBM1-F1
#
_entry.id   AF-A0A1A8VBM1-F1
#
_cell.length_a   1.000
_cell.length_b   1.000
_cell.length_c   1.000
_cell.angle_alpha   90.00
_cell.angle_beta   90.00
_cell.angle_gamma   90.00
#
_symmetry.space_group_name_H-M   'P 1'
#
loop_
_entity.id
_entity.type
_entity.pdbx_description
1 polymer ?
#
loop_
_entity_poly.entity_id
_entity_poly.type
_entity_poly.pdbx_seq_one_letter_code
_entity_poly.pdbx_strand_id
1 'polypeptide(L)'
;GKFGLGFNTVYHITDIPSILSGSSLLILDPNVTHLKKHIQHHTNPGIKLDLSQKRHFNCFPGQFGPFEGIFDCNFTKSPPDPFTGTLIKLPFRSEEEALKSEISTKVYHKHDINVLQQNFTNNSQMHLLFLKNITSLSLQSISNDASTPPRDGEIKTTLTVSKATVNSMLIADGTRVSEQHQAVKKLMQLDSKCKEIIDSSTINIVEVTSQQFGQTEQESWLIYNCFGTAQSLKMALQPQKKVTFCLPIGGIAIPLKKDPQTGTFSPLQTDRVGQTFCFLPLPIHTGLPVNVNGTFAVMSNRKCLWESGVKQEWNMALLQDPATTAYVTALLALKEMSEKKELEAYTYHTFWPEREKVRNNFKPLVDAFYSAIAHPSTGPELFSDGENWCSM
;
A
#
# COMPACT_ATOMS: atom_id res chain seq x y z
N GLY A 1 4.97 17.22 5.65
CA GLY A 1 3.52 17.32 5.96
C GLY A 1 2.97 15.99 6.45
N LYS A 2 1.72 15.95 6.94
CA LYS A 2 1.06 14.82 7.66
C LYS A 2 1.06 13.45 6.93
N PHE A 3 1.41 13.38 5.65
CA PHE A 3 1.89 12.17 4.91
C PHE A 3 2.94 12.51 3.82
N GLY A 4 3.55 13.70 3.90
CA GLY A 4 4.24 14.39 2.81
C GLY A 4 5.75 14.19 2.71
N LEU A 5 6.33 13.14 3.30
CA LEU A 5 7.70 12.73 2.96
C LEU A 5 7.72 11.76 1.78
N GLY A 6 6.62 11.01 1.56
CA GLY A 6 6.55 10.02 0.49
C GLY A 6 6.74 10.65 -0.88
N PHE A 7 6.09 11.78 -1.16
CA PHE A 7 6.27 12.48 -2.43
C PHE A 7 7.72 12.97 -2.62
N ASN A 8 8.43 13.34 -1.57
CA ASN A 8 9.83 13.81 -1.69
C ASN A 8 10.78 12.73 -2.25
N THR A 9 10.38 11.45 -2.27
CA THR A 9 11.17 10.40 -2.91
C THR A 9 11.36 10.61 -4.41
N VAL A 10 10.50 11.39 -5.06
CA VAL A 10 10.68 11.78 -6.47
C VAL A 10 12.00 12.52 -6.70
N TYR A 11 12.52 13.20 -5.67
CA TYR A 11 13.77 13.94 -5.79
C TYR A 11 15.02 13.06 -5.87
N HIS A 12 14.90 11.75 -5.64
CA HIS A 12 15.96 10.81 -6.02
C HIS A 12 16.15 10.76 -7.55
N ILE A 13 15.10 11.02 -8.33
CA ILE A 13 15.09 10.86 -9.79
C ILE A 13 15.17 12.21 -10.52
N THR A 14 14.52 13.25 -9.99
CA THR A 14 14.36 14.55 -10.65
C THR A 14 14.62 15.73 -9.70
N ASP A 15 15.04 16.88 -10.21
CA ASP A 15 15.04 18.13 -9.45
C ASP A 15 13.76 18.97 -9.67
N ILE A 16 12.98 18.67 -10.71
CA ILE A 16 11.85 19.50 -11.15
C ILE A 16 10.58 18.68 -11.45
N PRO A 17 9.97 18.03 -10.44
CA PRO A 17 8.74 17.28 -10.65
C PRO A 17 7.59 18.23 -11.02
N SER A 18 6.69 17.75 -11.88
CA SER A 18 5.49 18.48 -12.27
C SER A 18 4.23 17.61 -12.12
N ILE A 19 3.13 18.24 -11.70
CA ILE A 19 1.86 17.59 -11.39
C ILE A 19 0.76 18.31 -12.17
N LEU A 20 0.16 17.61 -13.12
CA LEU A 20 -1.00 18.05 -13.87
C LEU A 20 -2.27 17.45 -13.27
N SER A 21 -3.25 18.27 -12.90
CA SER A 21 -4.56 17.80 -12.46
C SER A 21 -5.65 18.83 -12.72
N GLY A 22 -6.73 18.42 -13.39
CA GLY A 22 -7.78 19.32 -13.85
C GLY A 22 -7.21 20.41 -14.76
N SER A 23 -7.51 21.67 -14.45
CA SER A 23 -7.01 22.85 -15.18
C SER A 23 -5.73 23.44 -14.56
N SER A 24 -4.99 22.70 -13.74
CA SER A 24 -3.81 23.21 -13.04
C SER A 24 -2.57 22.37 -13.33
N LEU A 25 -1.45 23.05 -13.61
CA LEU A 25 -0.12 22.46 -13.68
C LEU A 25 0.76 23.05 -12.57
N LEU A 26 1.19 22.23 -11.62
CA LEU A 26 2.13 22.60 -10.57
C LEU A 26 3.53 22.13 -10.97
N ILE A 27 4.52 23.01 -10.90
CA ILE A 27 5.93 22.70 -11.13
C ILE A 27 6.71 23.09 -9.88
N LEU A 28 7.45 22.14 -9.31
CA LEU A 28 8.21 22.35 -8.09
C LEU A 28 9.69 22.42 -8.45
N ASP A 29 10.38 23.46 -7.98
CA ASP A 29 11.81 23.71 -8.27
C ASP A 29 12.52 24.11 -6.96
N PRO A 30 12.73 23.17 -6.03
CA PRO A 30 13.32 23.41 -4.70
C PRO A 30 14.65 24.18 -4.71
N ASN A 31 15.54 23.89 -5.68
CA ASN A 31 16.83 24.57 -5.81
C ASN A 31 16.70 25.95 -6.49
N VAL A 32 15.51 26.29 -6.99
CA VAL A 32 15.22 27.53 -7.73
C VAL A 32 16.25 27.70 -8.85
N THR A 33 16.52 26.64 -9.62
CA THR A 33 17.52 26.66 -10.70
C THR A 33 16.92 26.91 -12.06
N HIS A 34 15.69 26.46 -12.29
CA HIS A 34 15.02 26.46 -13.60
C HIS A 34 13.99 27.59 -13.71
N LEU A 35 13.33 27.93 -12.60
CA LEU A 35 12.22 28.88 -12.55
C LEU A 35 12.59 30.21 -11.86
N LYS A 36 13.90 30.53 -11.76
CA LYS A 36 14.43 31.74 -11.09
C LYS A 36 13.66 33.02 -11.37
N LYS A 37 13.31 33.26 -12.65
CA LYS A 37 12.64 34.49 -13.09
C LYS A 37 11.16 34.57 -12.65
N HIS A 38 10.57 33.45 -12.24
CA HIS A 38 9.15 33.31 -11.93
C HIS A 38 8.88 33.00 -10.46
N ILE A 39 9.91 32.65 -9.69
CA ILE A 39 9.81 32.43 -8.24
C ILE A 39 10.15 33.74 -7.52
N GLN A 40 9.16 34.33 -6.86
CA GLN A 40 9.31 35.60 -6.12
C GLN A 40 10.02 35.42 -4.77
N HIS A 41 9.85 34.25 -4.13
CA HIS A 41 10.40 33.95 -2.82
C HIS A 41 10.97 32.53 -2.78
N HIS A 42 12.22 32.39 -2.31
CA HIS A 42 12.88 31.09 -2.14
C HIS A 42 12.15 30.15 -1.17
N THR A 43 11.31 30.69 -0.28
CA THR A 43 10.50 29.92 0.67
C THR A 43 9.30 29.22 0.02
N ASN A 44 8.96 29.54 -1.22
CA ASN A 44 7.92 28.86 -2.00
C ASN A 44 8.48 28.44 -3.37
N PRO A 45 9.32 27.39 -3.41
CA PRO A 45 10.09 27.05 -4.58
C PRO A 45 9.25 26.24 -5.60
N GLY A 46 8.45 26.95 -6.39
CA GLY A 46 7.62 26.39 -7.45
C GLY A 46 6.63 27.39 -8.03
N ILE A 47 5.95 27.00 -9.11
CA ILE A 47 4.90 27.80 -9.75
C ILE A 47 3.66 26.94 -10.01
N LYS A 48 2.48 27.56 -9.95
CA LYS A 48 1.22 26.95 -10.37
C LYS A 48 0.69 27.71 -11.58
N LEU A 49 0.51 27.00 -12.69
CA LEU A 49 -0.07 27.52 -13.92
C LEU A 49 -1.55 27.14 -14.00
N ASP A 50 -2.37 28.12 -14.37
CA ASP A 50 -3.79 27.94 -14.66
C ASP A 50 -3.96 27.72 -16.16
N LEU A 51 -4.28 26.49 -16.55
CA LEU A 51 -4.36 26.05 -17.93
C LEU A 51 -5.61 26.58 -18.66
N SER A 52 -6.54 27.23 -17.96
CA SER A 52 -7.62 27.97 -18.62
C SER A 52 -7.11 29.22 -19.35
N GLN A 53 -5.90 29.69 -19.02
CA GLN A 53 -5.33 30.91 -19.57
C GLN A 53 -4.53 30.65 -20.85
N LYS A 54 -5.09 31.06 -22.00
CA LYS A 54 -4.50 30.88 -23.34
C LYS A 54 -3.05 31.39 -23.49
N ARG A 55 -2.67 32.41 -22.71
CA ARG A 55 -1.34 33.04 -22.78
C ARG A 55 -0.19 32.05 -22.58
N HIS A 56 -0.38 31.03 -21.74
CA HIS A 56 0.69 30.09 -21.41
C HIS A 56 1.11 29.26 -22.63
N PHE A 57 0.13 28.82 -23.43
CA PHE A 57 0.35 28.01 -24.63
C PHE A 57 1.01 28.81 -25.76
N ASN A 58 0.68 30.10 -25.87
CA ASN A 58 1.28 30.97 -26.89
C ASN A 58 2.73 31.33 -26.54
N CYS A 59 3.02 31.61 -25.26
CA CYS A 59 4.35 32.02 -24.84
C CYS A 59 5.32 30.84 -24.66
N PHE A 60 4.82 29.66 -24.28
CA PHE A 60 5.64 28.50 -23.93
C PHE A 60 5.15 27.20 -24.58
N PRO A 61 5.00 27.13 -25.92
CA PRO A 61 4.43 25.95 -26.58
C PRO A 61 5.24 24.67 -26.31
N GLY A 62 6.57 24.76 -26.25
CA GLY A 62 7.44 23.61 -25.97
C GLY A 62 7.29 23.02 -24.56
N GLN A 63 6.72 23.75 -23.60
CA GLN A 63 6.56 23.27 -22.22
C GLN A 63 5.50 22.15 -22.11
N PHE A 64 4.50 22.18 -22.99
CA PHE A 64 3.34 21.28 -22.94
C PHE A 64 3.49 20.05 -23.84
N GLY A 65 4.34 20.11 -24.86
CA GLY A 65 4.59 19.00 -25.79
C GLY A 65 4.85 17.63 -25.13
N PRO A 66 5.65 17.53 -24.05
CA PRO A 66 5.92 16.25 -23.39
C PRO A 66 4.72 15.58 -22.70
N PHE A 67 3.59 16.28 -22.58
CA PHE A 67 2.35 15.72 -22.06
C PHE A 67 1.40 15.27 -23.17
N GLU A 68 1.57 15.78 -24.39
CA GLU A 68 0.67 15.50 -25.52
C GLU A 68 0.66 14.01 -25.87
N GLY A 69 -0.54 13.43 -26.01
CA GLY A 69 -0.71 12.02 -26.35
C GLY A 69 -0.40 11.04 -25.21
N ILE A 70 -0.20 11.53 -23.99
CA ILE A 70 0.05 10.68 -22.80
C ILE A 70 -1.22 10.64 -21.93
N PHE A 71 -1.81 9.45 -21.74
CA PHE A 71 -3.03 9.23 -20.94
C PHE A 71 -4.18 10.18 -21.32
N ASP A 72 -4.48 10.29 -22.61
CA ASP A 72 -5.54 11.15 -23.19
C ASP A 72 -5.34 12.66 -23.00
N CYS A 73 -4.12 13.08 -22.64
CA CYS A 73 -3.81 14.49 -22.53
C CYS A 73 -3.70 15.14 -23.90
N ASN A 74 -4.45 16.24 -24.10
CA ASN A 74 -4.54 16.94 -25.37
C ASN A 74 -4.44 18.46 -25.15
N PHE A 75 -3.35 19.05 -25.63
CA PHE A 75 -3.05 20.48 -25.63
C PHE A 75 -3.17 21.13 -27.01
N THR A 76 -3.68 20.39 -28.02
CA THR A 76 -3.95 20.97 -29.36
C THR A 76 -5.07 22.03 -29.32
N LYS A 77 -5.99 21.93 -28.36
CA LYS A 77 -7.00 22.97 -28.09
C LYS A 77 -6.44 24.03 -27.13
N SER A 78 -6.75 25.30 -27.38
CA SER A 78 -6.34 26.42 -26.51
C SER A 78 -7.55 27.28 -26.08
N PRO A 79 -7.95 27.26 -24.79
CA PRO A 79 -7.37 26.44 -23.72
C PRO A 79 -7.72 24.95 -23.88
N PRO A 80 -6.92 24.05 -23.29
CA PRO A 80 -7.23 22.63 -23.23
C PRO A 80 -8.42 22.37 -22.30
N ASP A 81 -9.11 21.26 -22.55
CA ASP A 81 -10.12 20.74 -21.63
C ASP A 81 -9.43 20.31 -20.31
N PRO A 82 -10.10 20.43 -19.13
CA PRO A 82 -9.51 20.01 -17.86
C PRO A 82 -9.11 18.54 -17.87
N PHE A 83 -7.89 18.22 -17.40
CA PHE A 83 -7.41 16.84 -17.36
C PHE A 83 -8.19 16.02 -16.31
N THR A 84 -8.88 14.96 -16.74
CA THR A 84 -9.70 14.08 -15.90
C THR A 84 -8.86 13.05 -15.16
N GLY A 85 -7.91 13.53 -14.36
CA GLY A 85 -7.02 12.69 -13.58
C GLY A 85 -5.89 13.47 -12.88
N THR A 86 -4.84 12.75 -12.52
CA THR A 86 -3.59 13.33 -12.03
C THR A 86 -2.42 12.69 -12.74
N LEU A 87 -1.60 13.50 -13.42
CA LEU A 87 -0.41 13.05 -14.11
C LEU A 87 0.82 13.68 -13.45
N ILE A 88 1.74 12.83 -13.00
CA ILE A 88 3.01 13.25 -12.39
C ILE A 88 4.12 12.97 -13.40
N LYS A 89 4.81 14.02 -13.83
CA LYS A 89 5.96 13.93 -14.74
C LYS A 89 7.24 14.20 -13.97
N LEU A 90 8.19 13.27 -14.08
CA LEU A 90 9.49 13.31 -13.41
C LEU A 90 10.61 13.30 -14.47
N PRO A 91 11.06 14.48 -14.95
CA PRO A 91 12.20 14.55 -15.86
C PRO A 91 13.46 14.00 -15.18
N PHE A 92 14.14 13.03 -15.78
CA PHE A 92 15.35 12.48 -15.16
C PHE A 92 16.45 13.54 -15.10
N ARG A 93 17.13 13.58 -13.96
CA ARG A 93 18.27 14.48 -13.74
C ARG A 93 19.38 14.17 -14.74
N SER A 94 19.85 15.21 -15.42
CA SER A 94 21.02 15.14 -16.30
C SER A 94 22.33 15.18 -15.49
N GLU A 95 23.45 14.80 -16.13
CA GLU A 95 24.78 14.88 -15.50
C GLU A 95 25.15 16.31 -15.10
N GLU A 96 24.80 17.30 -15.93
CA GLU A 96 25.06 18.71 -15.64
C GLU A 96 24.25 19.23 -14.44
N GLU A 97 22.99 18.79 -14.31
CA GLU A 97 22.14 19.13 -13.17
C GLU A 97 22.62 18.45 -11.90
N ALA A 98 23.10 17.21 -11.97
CA ALA A 98 23.64 16.48 -10.82
C ALA A 98 24.86 17.16 -10.17
N LEU A 99 25.69 17.85 -10.95
CA LEU A 99 26.82 18.62 -10.42
C LEU A 99 26.39 19.87 -9.65
N LYS A 100 25.19 20.39 -9.91
CA LYS A 100 24.66 21.63 -9.34
C LYS A 100 23.55 21.40 -8.31
N SER A 101 22.94 20.20 -8.31
CA SER A 101 21.83 19.88 -7.43
C SER A 101 22.29 19.79 -5.99
N GLU A 102 21.66 20.59 -5.12
CA GLU A 102 21.86 20.52 -3.68
C GLU A 102 21.12 19.34 -3.03
N ILE A 103 20.31 18.59 -3.81
CA ILE A 103 19.42 17.54 -3.31
C ILE A 103 20.01 16.15 -3.54
N SER A 104 20.50 15.88 -4.75
CA SER A 104 21.02 14.56 -5.12
C SER A 104 21.96 14.64 -6.32
N THR A 105 23.10 13.97 -6.21
CA THR A 105 24.08 13.80 -7.31
C THR A 105 23.81 12.55 -8.17
N LYS A 106 22.80 11.75 -7.83
CA LYS A 106 22.46 10.53 -8.58
C LYS A 106 21.78 10.85 -9.91
N VAL A 107 22.35 10.31 -10.99
CA VAL A 107 21.79 10.27 -12.34
C VAL A 107 21.20 8.89 -12.61
N TYR A 108 20.06 8.83 -13.27
CA TYR A 108 19.41 7.57 -13.65
C TYR A 108 19.63 7.29 -15.13
N HIS A 109 20.27 6.16 -15.43
CA HIS A 109 20.47 5.68 -16.78
C HIS A 109 19.49 4.55 -17.13
N LYS A 110 19.50 4.10 -18.39
CA LYS A 110 18.62 3.02 -18.88
C LYS A 110 18.70 1.76 -18.00
N HIS A 111 19.89 1.39 -17.55
CA HIS A 111 20.07 0.24 -16.67
C HIS A 111 19.35 0.41 -15.33
N ASP A 112 19.47 1.59 -14.68
CA ASP A 112 18.78 1.88 -13.41
C ASP A 112 17.25 1.80 -13.55
N ILE A 113 16.71 2.28 -14.68
CA ILE A 113 15.29 2.21 -14.98
C ILE A 113 14.85 0.76 -15.20
N ASN A 114 15.64 -0.04 -15.92
CA ASN A 114 15.34 -1.47 -16.09
C ASN A 114 15.35 -2.21 -14.75
N VAL A 115 16.29 -1.91 -13.85
CA VAL A 115 16.32 -2.47 -12.49
C VAL A 115 15.09 -2.04 -11.69
N LEU A 116 14.65 -0.78 -11.82
CA LEU A 116 13.42 -0.30 -11.18
C LEU A 116 12.19 -1.04 -11.71
N GLN A 117 12.10 -1.23 -13.03
CA GLN A 117 11.02 -2.01 -13.66
C GLN A 117 11.03 -3.46 -13.17
N GLN A 118 12.19 -4.12 -13.13
CA GLN A 118 12.33 -5.49 -12.62
C GLN A 118 11.90 -5.61 -11.16
N ASN A 119 12.35 -4.69 -10.30
CA ASN A 119 11.95 -4.69 -8.88
C ASN A 119 10.44 -4.48 -8.70
N PHE A 120 9.85 -3.64 -9.54
CA PHE A 120 8.41 -3.42 -9.56
C PHE A 120 7.64 -4.66 -10.01
N THR A 121 8.13 -5.33 -11.06
CA THR A 121 7.54 -6.56 -11.58
C THR A 121 7.66 -7.73 -10.60
N ASN A 122 8.83 -7.92 -9.98
CA ASN A 122 9.07 -9.03 -9.05
C ASN A 122 8.18 -9.00 -7.80
N ASN A 123 7.70 -7.81 -7.40
CA ASN A 123 6.84 -7.61 -6.23
C ASN A 123 5.39 -7.27 -6.62
N SER A 124 5.02 -7.45 -7.88
CA SER A 124 3.76 -6.98 -8.47
C SER A 124 2.52 -7.43 -7.68
N GLN A 125 2.50 -8.69 -7.25
CA GLN A 125 1.38 -9.30 -6.52
C GLN A 125 1.15 -8.71 -5.12
N MET A 126 2.19 -8.14 -4.51
CA MET A 126 2.08 -7.53 -3.18
C MET A 126 1.61 -6.07 -3.22
N HIS A 127 1.79 -5.35 -4.32
CA HIS A 127 1.53 -3.91 -4.40
C HIS A 127 0.07 -3.55 -4.14
N LEU A 128 -0.88 -4.38 -4.61
CA LEU A 128 -2.32 -4.10 -4.50
C LEU A 128 -2.96 -4.73 -3.25
N LEU A 129 -2.25 -5.61 -2.54
CA LEU A 129 -2.81 -6.54 -1.56
C LEU A 129 -3.70 -5.82 -0.53
N PHE A 130 -3.17 -4.84 0.18
CA PHE A 130 -3.87 -4.09 1.22
C PHE A 130 -4.49 -2.76 0.75
N LEU A 131 -4.52 -2.46 -0.55
CA LEU A 131 -5.09 -1.23 -1.10
C LEU A 131 -6.61 -1.35 -1.30
N LYS A 132 -7.42 -0.43 -0.79
CA LYS A 132 -8.88 -0.52 -0.94
C LYS A 132 -9.38 -0.02 -2.30
N ASN A 133 -8.96 1.18 -2.69
CA ASN A 133 -9.52 1.88 -3.86
C ASN A 133 -8.73 1.66 -5.15
N ILE A 134 -7.45 1.26 -5.04
CA ILE A 134 -6.60 0.96 -6.19
C ILE A 134 -6.70 -0.53 -6.46
N THR A 135 -7.37 -0.89 -7.55
CA THR A 135 -7.62 -2.29 -7.96
C THR A 135 -6.80 -2.70 -9.18
N SER A 136 -6.17 -1.76 -9.87
CA SER A 136 -5.32 -2.05 -11.02
C SER A 136 -4.06 -1.19 -11.03
N LEU A 137 -3.03 -1.74 -11.64
CA LEU A 137 -1.72 -1.14 -11.82
C LEU A 137 -1.16 -1.58 -13.16
N SER A 138 -0.59 -0.67 -13.93
CA SER A 138 0.07 -1.01 -15.19
C SER A 138 1.43 -0.32 -15.31
N LEU A 139 2.34 -0.98 -15.99
CA LEU A 139 3.64 -0.45 -16.36
C LEU A 139 3.74 -0.38 -17.88
N GLN A 140 3.91 0.82 -18.41
CA GLN A 140 4.02 1.08 -19.84
C GLN A 140 5.40 1.62 -20.19
N SER A 141 5.84 1.37 -21.42
CA SER A 141 7.10 1.86 -21.97
C SER A 141 6.89 2.42 -23.37
N ILE A 142 7.59 3.53 -23.66
CA ILE A 142 7.65 4.15 -24.98
C ILE A 142 9.09 3.97 -25.48
N SER A 143 9.24 3.54 -26.73
CA SER A 143 10.56 3.32 -27.33
C SER A 143 11.16 4.63 -27.85
N ASN A 144 12.48 4.68 -27.99
CA ASN A 144 13.19 5.89 -28.43
C ASN A 144 12.93 6.27 -29.90
N ASP A 145 12.46 5.32 -30.69
CA ASP A 145 12.06 5.47 -32.10
C ASP A 145 10.58 5.84 -32.26
N ALA A 146 9.84 6.00 -31.16
CA ALA A 146 8.44 6.42 -31.19
C ALA A 146 8.27 7.86 -31.70
N SER A 147 7.08 8.15 -32.21
CA SER A 147 6.68 9.48 -32.63
C SER A 147 6.61 10.45 -31.43
N THR A 148 6.73 11.75 -31.68
CA THR A 148 6.48 12.80 -30.66
C THR A 148 5.40 13.75 -31.19
N PRO A 149 4.15 13.67 -30.70
CA PRO A 149 3.61 12.78 -29.66
C PRO A 149 3.54 11.30 -30.10
N PRO A 150 3.52 10.34 -29.15
CA PRO A 150 3.42 8.91 -29.46
C PRO A 150 2.08 8.59 -30.13
N ARG A 151 2.11 7.68 -31.11
CA ARG A 151 0.92 7.15 -31.79
C ARG A 151 0.33 5.95 -31.05
N ASP A 152 -0.92 5.63 -31.34
CA ASP A 152 -1.58 4.43 -30.84
C ASP A 152 -0.75 3.18 -31.18
N GLY A 153 -0.48 2.35 -30.17
CA GLY A 153 0.33 1.13 -30.28
C GLY A 153 1.86 1.33 -30.12
N GLU A 154 2.37 2.55 -30.12
CA GLU A 154 3.78 2.83 -29.78
C GLU A 154 4.02 2.73 -28.26
N ILE A 155 2.98 2.96 -27.46
CA ILE A 155 2.98 2.74 -26.01
C ILE A 155 2.72 1.27 -25.73
N LYS A 156 3.72 0.56 -25.20
CA LYS A 156 3.63 -0.87 -24.90
C LYS A 156 3.41 -1.10 -23.41
N THR A 157 2.35 -1.82 -23.06
CA THR A 157 2.12 -2.31 -21.70
C THR A 157 2.98 -3.55 -21.44
N THR A 158 3.85 -3.47 -20.43
CA THR A 158 4.82 -4.52 -20.07
C THR A 158 4.33 -5.39 -18.90
N LEU A 159 3.55 -4.79 -18.00
CA LEU A 159 2.95 -5.45 -16.85
C LEU A 159 1.56 -4.86 -16.60
N THR A 160 0.59 -5.73 -16.34
CA THR A 160 -0.71 -5.36 -15.78
C THR A 160 -0.95 -6.20 -14.54
N VAL A 161 -1.33 -5.55 -13.45
CA VAL A 161 -1.74 -6.21 -12.20
C VAL A 161 -3.16 -5.76 -11.91
N SER A 162 -4.04 -6.70 -11.61
CA SER A 162 -5.38 -6.43 -11.13
C SER A 162 -5.66 -7.18 -9.84
N LYS A 163 -6.54 -6.63 -9.03
CA LYS A 163 -7.06 -7.24 -7.81
C LYS A 163 -8.57 -7.28 -7.87
N ALA A 164 -9.13 -8.46 -7.63
CA ALA A 164 -10.56 -8.68 -7.51
C ALA A 164 -10.88 -9.38 -6.18
N THR A 165 -11.97 -8.96 -5.53
CA THR A 165 -12.54 -9.71 -4.40
C THR A 165 -13.42 -10.82 -4.97
N VAL A 166 -13.11 -12.07 -4.64
CA VAL A 166 -13.83 -13.25 -5.15
C VAL A 166 -14.77 -13.89 -4.13
N ASN A 167 -14.51 -13.68 -2.84
CA ASN A 167 -15.41 -14.07 -1.76
C ASN A 167 -15.35 -13.04 -0.63
N SER A 168 -16.48 -12.83 0.06
CA SER A 168 -16.59 -11.95 1.21
C SER A 168 -17.46 -12.60 2.27
N MET A 169 -16.94 -12.70 3.49
CA MET A 169 -17.56 -13.36 4.62
C MET A 169 -17.78 -12.34 5.74
N LEU A 170 -18.96 -12.38 6.37
CA LEU A 170 -19.23 -11.60 7.57
C LEU A 170 -18.55 -12.26 8.77
N ILE A 171 -18.00 -11.44 9.65
CA ILE A 171 -17.42 -11.93 10.90
C ILE A 171 -18.57 -12.39 11.81
N ALA A 172 -18.56 -13.68 12.16
CA ALA A 172 -19.60 -14.27 13.00
C ALA A 172 -19.50 -13.91 14.49
N ASP A 173 -18.34 -13.44 14.96
CA ASP A 173 -18.11 -13.11 16.36
C ASP A 173 -18.80 -11.80 16.78
N GLY A 174 -19.97 -11.93 17.40
CA GLY A 174 -20.76 -10.79 17.88
C GLY A 174 -20.02 -9.88 18.86
N THR A 175 -19.08 -10.41 19.67
CA THR A 175 -18.31 -9.61 20.62
C THR A 175 -17.27 -8.76 19.89
N ARG A 176 -16.44 -9.37 19.04
CA ARG A 176 -15.44 -8.65 18.23
C ARG A 176 -16.09 -7.64 17.30
N VAL A 177 -17.21 -8.02 16.69
CA VAL A 177 -18.01 -7.10 15.85
C VAL A 177 -18.51 -5.91 16.67
N SER A 178 -19.06 -6.12 17.88
CA SER A 178 -19.50 -5.04 18.76
C SER A 178 -18.37 -4.10 19.16
N GLU A 179 -17.20 -4.63 19.53
CA GLU A 179 -16.01 -3.84 19.86
C GLU A 179 -15.53 -2.99 18.68
N GLN A 180 -15.47 -3.57 17.48
CA GLN A 180 -15.13 -2.85 16.25
C GLN A 180 -16.14 -1.72 15.98
N HIS A 181 -17.44 -1.98 16.12
CA HIS A 181 -18.48 -0.95 15.96
C HIS A 181 -18.30 0.21 16.95
N GLN A 182 -17.99 -0.08 18.21
CA GLN A 182 -17.72 0.94 19.23
C GLN A 182 -16.43 1.74 18.93
N ALA A 183 -15.37 1.06 18.50
CA ALA A 183 -14.11 1.71 18.11
C ALA A 183 -14.32 2.65 16.92
N VAL A 184 -15.00 2.18 15.88
CA VAL A 184 -15.35 2.98 14.70
C VAL A 184 -16.18 4.21 15.10
N LYS A 185 -17.19 4.06 15.97
CA LYS A 185 -17.99 5.19 16.45
C LYS A 185 -17.14 6.27 17.13
N LYS A 186 -16.13 5.88 17.92
CA LYS A 186 -15.19 6.81 18.55
C LYS A 186 -14.25 7.44 17.52
N LEU A 187 -13.72 6.66 16.57
CA LEU A 187 -12.80 7.14 15.54
C LEU A 187 -13.46 8.09 14.53
N MET A 188 -14.75 7.92 14.24
CA MET A 188 -15.51 8.85 13.39
C MET A 188 -15.55 10.28 13.96
N GLN A 189 -15.32 10.47 15.26
CA GLN A 189 -15.19 11.79 15.87
C GLN A 189 -13.86 12.46 15.53
N LEU A 190 -12.82 11.68 15.19
CA LEU A 190 -11.52 12.17 14.76
C LEU A 190 -11.43 12.32 13.24
N ASP A 191 -11.93 11.33 12.52
CA ASP A 191 -11.90 11.26 11.06
C ASP A 191 -13.23 10.68 10.56
N SER A 192 -14.08 11.54 10.01
CA SER A 192 -15.39 11.15 9.49
C SER A 192 -15.30 10.13 8.36
N LYS A 193 -14.14 10.00 7.70
CA LYS A 193 -13.88 9.07 6.59
C LYS A 193 -13.26 7.76 7.04
N CYS A 194 -13.16 7.47 8.34
CA CYS A 194 -12.49 6.25 8.80
C CYS A 194 -13.10 4.97 8.18
N LYS A 195 -14.43 4.90 8.00
CA LYS A 195 -15.13 3.78 7.34
C LYS A 195 -14.83 3.67 5.84
N GLU A 196 -14.44 4.77 5.21
CA GLU A 196 -14.03 4.76 3.81
C GLU A 196 -12.64 4.14 3.64
N ILE A 197 -11.80 4.14 4.70
CA ILE A 197 -10.40 3.68 4.63
C ILE A 197 -10.28 2.16 4.69
N ILE A 198 -10.95 1.48 5.63
CA ILE A 198 -10.99 0.01 5.72
C ILE A 198 -12.40 -0.51 6.00
N ASP A 199 -12.65 -1.77 5.66
CA ASP A 199 -13.81 -2.53 6.13
C ASP A 199 -13.36 -3.46 7.26
N SER A 200 -13.99 -3.33 8.43
CA SER A 200 -13.70 -4.15 9.62
C SER A 200 -14.76 -5.22 9.89
N SER A 201 -15.81 -5.28 9.08
CA SER A 201 -16.97 -6.18 9.24
C SER A 201 -16.88 -7.42 8.37
N THR A 202 -16.10 -7.36 7.29
CA THR A 202 -15.94 -8.47 6.34
C THR A 202 -14.50 -8.95 6.25
N ILE A 203 -14.36 -10.25 6.03
CA ILE A 203 -13.13 -10.91 5.61
C ILE A 203 -13.25 -11.18 4.12
N ASN A 204 -12.22 -10.85 3.35
CA ASN A 204 -12.28 -10.92 1.90
C ASN A 204 -11.23 -11.90 1.39
N ILE A 205 -11.63 -12.78 0.48
CA ILE A 205 -10.67 -13.51 -0.36
C ILE A 205 -10.49 -12.69 -1.62
N VAL A 206 -9.25 -12.28 -1.89
CA VAL A 206 -8.88 -11.53 -3.08
C VAL A 206 -7.99 -12.37 -3.98
N GLU A 207 -8.16 -12.20 -5.28
CA GLU A 207 -7.27 -12.74 -6.30
C GLU A 207 -6.47 -11.58 -6.89
N VAL A 208 -5.14 -11.71 -6.88
CA VAL A 208 -4.24 -10.78 -7.54
C VAL A 208 -3.69 -11.46 -8.79
N THR A 209 -4.04 -10.90 -9.94
CA THR A 209 -3.63 -11.41 -11.25
C THR A 209 -2.56 -10.49 -11.82
N SER A 210 -1.38 -11.05 -12.12
CA SER A 210 -0.26 -10.38 -12.75
C SER A 210 -0.08 -10.92 -14.16
N GLN A 211 -0.12 -10.04 -15.15
CA GLN A 211 0.06 -10.36 -16.56
C GLN A 211 1.32 -9.70 -17.09
N GLN A 212 2.27 -10.51 -17.55
CA GLN A 212 3.56 -10.05 -18.07
C GLN A 212 3.91 -10.83 -19.33
N PHE A 213 4.12 -10.13 -20.45
CA PHE A 213 4.51 -10.73 -21.73
C PHE A 213 3.68 -11.98 -22.15
N GLY A 214 2.38 -11.98 -21.83
CA GLY A 214 1.46 -13.09 -22.13
C GLY A 214 1.42 -14.21 -21.09
N GLN A 215 2.31 -14.21 -20.10
CA GLN A 215 2.22 -15.08 -18.93
C GLN A 215 1.29 -14.46 -17.90
N THR A 216 0.42 -15.29 -17.31
CA THR A 216 -0.52 -14.87 -16.27
C THR A 216 -0.22 -15.66 -15.00
N GLU A 217 0.10 -14.95 -13.93
CA GLU A 217 0.24 -15.50 -12.59
C GLU A 217 -0.90 -15.01 -11.71
N GLN A 218 -1.48 -15.90 -10.93
CA GLN A 218 -2.59 -15.57 -10.04
C GLN A 218 -2.33 -16.11 -8.64
N GLU A 219 -2.47 -15.25 -7.64
CA GLU A 219 -2.38 -15.62 -6.23
C GLU A 219 -3.68 -15.26 -5.50
N SER A 220 -4.14 -16.15 -4.63
CA SER A 220 -5.31 -15.93 -3.79
C SER A 220 -4.88 -15.62 -2.36
N TRP A 221 -5.56 -14.66 -1.73
CA TRP A 221 -5.23 -14.20 -0.38
C TRP A 221 -6.50 -13.99 0.45
N LEU A 222 -6.57 -14.57 1.64
CA LEU A 222 -7.56 -14.19 2.64
C LEU A 222 -7.04 -12.95 3.38
N ILE A 223 -7.81 -11.86 3.35
CA ILE A 223 -7.43 -10.58 3.92
C ILE A 223 -8.48 -10.13 4.92
N TYR A 224 -8.00 -9.72 6.08
CA TYR A 224 -8.81 -9.02 7.07
C TYR A 224 -8.08 -7.79 7.60
N ASN A 225 -8.79 -6.67 7.70
CA ASN A 225 -8.31 -5.44 8.31
C ASN A 225 -9.28 -5.04 9.41
N CYS A 226 -8.78 -4.47 10.50
CA CYS A 226 -9.62 -3.99 11.59
C CYS A 226 -9.01 -2.77 12.27
N PHE A 227 -9.81 -2.12 13.10
CA PHE A 227 -9.35 -1.06 13.97
C PHE A 227 -8.90 -1.62 15.30
N GLY A 228 -7.96 -0.93 15.95
CA GLY A 228 -7.64 -1.19 17.34
C GLY A 228 -8.82 -0.86 18.22
N THR A 229 -9.06 -1.69 19.23
CA THR A 229 -10.17 -1.53 20.18
C THR A 229 -9.68 -1.21 21.60
N ALA A 230 -8.38 -1.41 21.85
CA ALA A 230 -7.76 -1.30 23.16
C ALA A 230 -6.72 -0.16 23.23
N GLN A 231 -5.45 -0.49 23.49
CA GLN A 231 -4.41 0.51 23.76
C GLN A 231 -4.15 1.41 22.56
N SER A 232 -4.15 0.86 21.35
CA SER A 232 -3.90 1.67 20.15
C SER A 232 -5.06 2.65 19.88
N LEU A 233 -6.30 2.27 20.20
CA LEU A 233 -7.45 3.18 20.18
C LEU A 233 -7.29 4.34 21.16
N LYS A 234 -6.87 4.06 22.40
CA LYS A 234 -6.62 5.10 23.41
C LYS A 234 -5.54 6.07 22.94
N MET A 235 -4.44 5.56 22.38
CA MET A 235 -3.35 6.38 21.84
C MET A 235 -3.79 7.25 20.66
N ALA A 236 -4.69 6.74 19.80
CA ALA A 236 -5.24 7.52 18.68
C ALA A 236 -6.19 8.64 19.16
N LEU A 237 -7.03 8.37 20.16
CA LEU A 237 -7.98 9.33 20.73
C LEU A 237 -7.34 10.38 21.64
N GLN A 238 -6.19 10.07 22.25
CA GLN A 238 -5.50 10.94 23.19
C GLN A 238 -4.07 11.24 22.70
N PRO A 239 -3.87 12.35 21.95
CA PRO A 239 -2.55 12.70 21.43
C PRO A 239 -1.55 12.91 22.59
N GLN A 240 -0.49 12.11 22.64
CA GLN A 240 0.58 12.30 23.61
C GLN A 240 1.62 13.30 23.07
N LYS A 241 1.97 14.31 23.87
CA LYS A 241 3.18 15.14 23.72
C LYS A 241 3.49 15.58 22.27
N LYS A 242 2.55 16.28 21.61
CA LYS A 242 2.65 16.82 20.23
C LYS A 242 2.70 15.79 19.09
N VAL A 243 2.58 14.48 19.35
CA VAL A 243 2.48 13.45 18.31
C VAL A 243 1.02 13.11 18.09
N THR A 244 0.52 13.39 16.88
CA THR A 244 -0.79 12.93 16.43
C THR A 244 -0.60 11.62 15.67
N PHE A 245 -1.18 10.53 16.17
CA PHE A 245 -1.18 9.25 15.49
C PHE A 245 -2.29 9.17 14.44
N CYS A 246 -2.09 8.31 13.44
CA CYS A 246 -3.12 7.97 12.47
C CYS A 246 -4.17 7.04 13.09
N LEU A 247 -5.16 6.65 12.29
CA LEU A 247 -6.12 5.63 12.71
C LEU A 247 -5.39 4.34 13.10
N PRO A 248 -5.78 3.66 14.21
CA PRO A 248 -5.15 2.44 14.68
C PRO A 248 -5.60 1.28 13.81
N ILE A 249 -4.89 1.01 12.71
CA ILE A 249 -5.30 -0.01 11.74
C ILE A 249 -4.28 -1.15 11.80
N GLY A 250 -4.79 -2.38 11.80
CA GLY A 250 -4.01 -3.60 11.65
C GLY A 250 -4.72 -4.55 10.69
N GLY A 251 -3.97 -5.42 10.03
CA GLY A 251 -4.52 -6.39 9.11
C GLY A 251 -3.58 -7.55 8.86
N ILE A 252 -4.15 -8.66 8.40
CA ILE A 252 -3.45 -9.89 8.07
C ILE A 252 -3.86 -10.34 6.67
N ALA A 253 -2.89 -10.84 5.92
CA ALA A 253 -3.12 -11.53 4.65
C ALA A 253 -2.51 -12.93 4.70
N ILE A 254 -3.34 -13.93 4.45
CA ILE A 254 -2.98 -15.36 4.45
C ILE A 254 -2.98 -15.86 3.00
N PRO A 255 -1.87 -16.47 2.53
CA PRO A 255 -1.80 -17.03 1.19
C PRO A 255 -2.68 -18.29 1.07
N LEU A 256 -3.47 -18.34 0.00
CA LEU A 256 -4.30 -19.48 -0.37
C LEU A 256 -3.99 -19.92 -1.79
N LYS A 257 -4.18 -21.21 -2.04
CA LYS A 257 -4.17 -21.80 -3.38
C LYS A 257 -5.60 -22.19 -3.73
N LYS A 258 -6.09 -21.72 -4.87
CA LYS A 258 -7.39 -22.12 -5.41
C LYS A 258 -7.22 -23.29 -6.36
N ASP A 259 -8.01 -24.34 -6.18
CA ASP A 259 -8.09 -25.44 -7.14
C ASP A 259 -8.97 -25.03 -8.34
N PRO A 260 -8.47 -25.09 -9.59
CA PRO A 260 -9.23 -24.70 -10.76
C PRO A 260 -10.43 -25.59 -11.08
N GLN A 261 -10.43 -26.85 -10.65
CA GLN A 261 -11.46 -27.84 -10.97
C GLN A 261 -12.62 -27.79 -9.97
N THR A 262 -12.30 -27.77 -8.67
CA THR A 262 -13.30 -27.79 -7.60
C THR A 262 -13.69 -26.37 -7.16
N GLY A 263 -12.83 -25.38 -7.38
CA GLY A 263 -13.01 -24.02 -6.89
C GLY A 263 -12.73 -23.86 -5.38
N THR A 264 -12.34 -24.94 -4.70
CA THR A 264 -12.00 -24.94 -3.27
C THR A 264 -10.62 -24.31 -3.04
N PHE A 265 -10.40 -23.83 -1.81
CA PHE A 265 -9.13 -23.26 -1.40
C PHE A 265 -8.31 -24.27 -0.61
N SER A 266 -7.00 -24.10 -0.58
CA SER A 266 -6.08 -24.80 0.33
C SER A 266 -5.00 -23.83 0.83
N PRO A 267 -4.40 -24.06 2.01
CA PRO A 267 -3.28 -23.27 2.50
C PRO A 267 -2.09 -23.30 1.54
N LEU A 268 -1.45 -22.15 1.29
CA LEU A 268 -0.22 -22.08 0.48
C LEU A 268 0.96 -21.62 1.34
N GLN A 269 1.95 -22.47 1.54
CA GLN A 269 3.24 -22.03 2.11
C GLN A 269 4.12 -21.47 1.00
N THR A 270 4.60 -20.23 1.16
CA THR A 270 5.46 -19.54 0.19
C THR A 270 6.53 -18.72 0.91
N ASP A 271 7.69 -18.54 0.27
CA ASP A 271 8.79 -17.71 0.78
C ASP A 271 8.42 -16.22 0.83
N ARG A 272 7.32 -15.84 0.16
CA ARG A 272 6.83 -14.46 0.11
C ARG A 272 6.00 -14.05 1.33
N VAL A 273 5.84 -14.96 2.29
CA VAL A 273 5.06 -14.73 3.50
C VAL A 273 5.92 -14.13 4.60
N GLY A 274 5.29 -13.38 5.51
CA GLY A 274 5.99 -12.74 6.60
C GLY A 274 6.58 -11.41 6.15
N GLN A 275 5.87 -10.64 5.35
CA GLN A 275 6.23 -9.27 4.98
C GLN A 275 5.37 -8.25 5.74
N THR A 276 5.97 -7.11 6.06
CA THR A 276 5.29 -5.97 6.71
C THR A 276 4.73 -5.00 5.67
N PHE A 277 3.55 -4.48 5.93
CA PHE A 277 2.86 -3.50 5.10
C PHE A 277 2.45 -2.27 5.92
N CYS A 278 2.52 -1.12 5.26
CA CYS A 278 1.76 0.07 5.63
C CYS A 278 0.90 0.45 4.42
N PHE A 279 -0.13 -0.36 4.15
CA PHE A 279 -0.93 -0.44 2.92
C PHE A 279 -0.15 -0.85 1.67
N LEU A 280 1.08 -0.37 1.52
CA LEU A 280 2.05 -0.81 0.54
C LEU A 280 3.13 -1.68 1.20
N PRO A 281 3.73 -2.63 0.46
CA PRO A 281 4.78 -3.49 0.99
C PRO A 281 5.99 -2.67 1.47
N LEU A 282 6.53 -3.07 2.62
CA LEU A 282 7.82 -2.59 3.13
C LEU A 282 8.87 -3.69 2.92
N PRO A 283 10.16 -3.33 2.76
CA PRO A 283 11.26 -4.31 2.68
C PRO A 283 11.62 -4.84 4.08
N ILE A 284 10.62 -5.28 4.85
CA ILE A 284 10.74 -5.75 6.23
C ILE A 284 10.08 -7.11 6.33
N HIS A 285 10.89 -8.14 6.54
CA HIS A 285 10.41 -9.49 6.82
C HIS A 285 10.16 -9.66 8.33
N THR A 286 9.03 -10.24 8.70
CA THR A 286 8.58 -10.50 10.07
C THR A 286 8.99 -11.88 10.55
N GLY A 287 9.12 -12.85 9.64
CA GLY A 287 9.29 -14.28 9.97
C GLY A 287 7.99 -14.98 10.38
N LEU A 288 6.84 -14.31 10.23
CA LEU A 288 5.52 -14.90 10.46
C LEU A 288 5.07 -15.70 9.23
N PRO A 289 4.20 -16.71 9.40
CA PRO A 289 3.57 -17.43 8.29
C PRO A 289 2.38 -16.67 7.70
N VAL A 290 2.28 -15.35 7.92
CA VAL A 290 1.30 -14.46 7.29
C VAL A 290 1.91 -13.08 7.02
N ASN A 291 1.31 -12.32 6.11
CA ASN A 291 1.67 -10.91 5.89
C ASN A 291 0.92 -10.01 6.88
N VAL A 292 1.60 -8.97 7.40
CA VAL A 292 1.07 -8.09 8.44
C VAL A 292 0.99 -6.65 7.93
N ASN A 293 -0.20 -6.08 7.95
CA ASN A 293 -0.45 -4.68 7.64
C ASN A 293 -0.72 -3.87 8.91
N GLY A 294 -0.31 -2.60 8.90
CA GLY A 294 -0.73 -1.66 9.92
C GLY A 294 -0.26 -0.23 9.66
N THR A 295 -0.82 0.72 10.41
CA THR A 295 -0.41 2.13 10.38
C THR A 295 0.87 2.37 11.19
N PHE A 296 1.89 1.54 10.97
CA PHE A 296 3.15 1.59 11.69
C PHE A 296 3.88 2.92 11.48
N ALA A 297 4.51 3.41 12.54
CA ALA A 297 5.52 4.43 12.46
C ALA A 297 6.80 3.86 11.84
N VAL A 298 7.13 4.31 10.64
CA VAL A 298 8.31 3.91 9.86
C VAL A 298 9.39 4.99 9.89
N MET A 299 10.65 4.59 9.71
CA MET A 299 11.75 5.53 9.48
C MET A 299 11.58 6.29 8.15
N SER A 300 12.27 7.43 7.98
CA SER A 300 12.15 8.28 6.78
C SER A 300 12.52 7.53 5.48
N ASN A 301 13.47 6.59 5.55
CA ASN A 301 13.84 5.73 4.42
C ASN A 301 12.86 4.57 4.18
N ARG A 302 11.87 4.39 5.06
CA ARG A 302 10.86 3.31 5.07
C ARG A 302 11.44 1.89 5.03
N LYS A 303 12.69 1.71 5.45
CA LYS A 303 13.37 0.40 5.47
C LYS A 303 13.24 -0.34 6.80
N CYS A 304 12.88 0.37 7.88
CA CYS A 304 12.56 -0.27 9.16
C CYS A 304 11.46 0.51 9.89
N LEU A 305 10.91 -0.13 10.92
CA LEU A 305 10.00 0.49 11.86
C LEU A 305 10.77 1.39 12.83
N TRP A 306 10.06 2.32 13.47
CA TRP A 306 10.63 3.17 14.49
C TRP A 306 10.79 2.39 15.81
N GLU A 307 11.99 2.44 16.40
CA GLU A 307 12.39 1.59 17.54
C GLU A 307 12.65 2.36 18.86
N SER A 308 12.26 3.64 18.94
CA SER A 308 12.38 4.42 20.18
C SER A 308 11.18 5.33 20.48
N GLY A 309 10.91 5.55 21.77
CA GLY A 309 9.93 6.50 22.28
C GLY A 309 8.49 6.20 21.86
N VAL A 310 7.66 7.24 21.83
CA VAL A 310 6.20 7.14 21.60
C VAL A 310 5.84 6.45 20.26
N LYS A 311 6.70 6.55 19.24
CA LYS A 311 6.51 5.87 17.95
C LYS A 311 6.74 4.36 18.03
N GLN A 312 7.68 3.90 18.86
CA GLN A 312 7.86 2.47 19.15
C GLN A 312 6.69 1.94 19.97
N GLU A 313 6.26 2.69 20.99
CA GLU A 313 5.09 2.36 21.80
C GLU A 313 3.84 2.20 20.92
N TRP A 314 3.67 3.08 19.93
CA TRP A 314 2.60 2.98 18.93
C TRP A 314 2.70 1.70 18.10
N ASN A 315 3.89 1.36 17.60
CA ASN A 315 4.10 0.12 16.84
C ASN A 315 3.80 -1.12 17.69
N MET A 316 4.23 -1.15 18.96
CA MET A 316 3.90 -2.23 19.90
C MET A 316 2.39 -2.33 20.14
N ALA A 317 1.73 -1.20 20.39
CA ALA A 317 0.29 -1.16 20.56
C ALA A 317 -0.44 -1.71 19.32
N LEU A 318 -0.03 -1.33 18.10
CA LEU A 318 -0.62 -1.87 16.87
C LEU A 318 -0.44 -3.39 16.73
N LEU A 319 0.72 -3.92 17.10
CA LEU A 319 1.00 -5.35 17.05
C LEU A 319 0.14 -6.14 18.04
N GLN A 320 -0.04 -5.62 19.26
CA GLN A 320 -0.72 -6.30 20.36
C GLN A 320 -2.24 -6.11 20.37
N ASP A 321 -2.77 -5.16 19.59
CA ASP A 321 -4.20 -4.81 19.55
C ASP A 321 -4.82 -5.15 18.18
N PRO A 322 -4.80 -4.28 17.15
CA PRO A 322 -5.48 -4.60 15.89
C PRO A 322 -4.80 -5.71 15.08
N ALA A 323 -3.47 -5.83 15.07
CA ALA A 323 -2.82 -6.90 14.30
C ALA A 323 -3.10 -8.28 14.92
N THR A 324 -3.06 -8.39 16.25
CA THR A 324 -3.44 -9.61 16.97
C THR A 324 -4.91 -9.96 16.74
N THR A 325 -5.80 -8.97 16.84
CA THR A 325 -7.25 -9.16 16.55
C THR A 325 -7.45 -9.64 15.12
N ALA A 326 -6.77 -9.02 14.15
CA ALA A 326 -6.87 -9.42 12.75
C ALA A 326 -6.37 -10.85 12.52
N TYR A 327 -5.29 -11.25 13.19
CA TYR A 327 -4.72 -12.59 13.11
C TYR A 327 -5.69 -13.65 13.60
N VAL A 328 -6.21 -13.47 14.82
CA VAL A 328 -7.14 -14.41 15.42
C VAL A 328 -8.42 -14.52 14.58
N THR A 329 -8.97 -13.40 14.13
CA THR A 329 -10.18 -13.39 13.28
C THR A 329 -9.94 -14.06 11.93
N ALA A 330 -8.76 -13.89 11.32
CA ALA A 330 -8.42 -14.57 10.07
C ALA A 330 -8.32 -16.10 10.25
N LEU A 331 -7.74 -16.59 11.35
CA LEU A 331 -7.68 -18.04 11.63
C LEU A 331 -9.07 -18.62 11.94
N LEU A 332 -9.93 -17.87 12.63
CA LEU A 332 -11.31 -18.28 12.88
C LEU A 332 -12.09 -18.45 11.56
N ALA A 333 -11.85 -17.57 10.59
CA ALA A 333 -12.45 -17.70 9.27
C ALA A 333 -11.94 -18.92 8.52
N LEU A 334 -10.65 -19.24 8.59
CA LEU A 334 -10.12 -20.48 7.99
C LEU A 334 -10.76 -21.73 8.63
N LYS A 335 -10.96 -21.73 9.95
CA LYS A 335 -11.69 -22.80 10.64
C LYS A 335 -13.12 -22.93 10.11
N GLU A 336 -13.86 -21.83 10.02
CA GLU A 336 -15.22 -21.83 9.49
C GLU A 336 -15.29 -22.31 8.03
N MET A 337 -14.33 -21.90 7.19
CA MET A 337 -14.21 -22.40 5.82
C MET A 337 -13.92 -23.90 5.75
N SER A 338 -13.09 -24.42 6.67
CA SER A 338 -12.80 -25.85 6.80
C SER A 338 -14.06 -26.64 7.18
N GLU A 339 -14.81 -26.18 8.19
CA GLU A 339 -16.09 -26.77 8.61
C GLU A 339 -17.13 -26.79 7.48
N LYS A 340 -17.12 -25.76 6.62
CA LYS A 340 -17.98 -25.65 5.43
C LYS A 340 -17.48 -26.42 4.21
N LYS A 341 -16.31 -27.08 4.30
CA LYS A 341 -15.63 -27.77 3.17
C LYS A 341 -15.27 -26.85 1.99
N GLU A 342 -15.07 -25.57 2.28
CA GLU A 342 -14.57 -24.58 1.31
C GLU A 342 -13.03 -24.51 1.32
N LEU A 343 -12.40 -25.03 2.39
CA LEU A 343 -10.96 -25.10 2.59
C LEU A 343 -10.52 -26.56 2.79
N GLU A 344 -9.69 -27.06 1.90
CA GLU A 344 -9.14 -28.42 1.91
C GLU A 344 -7.74 -28.46 2.53
N ALA A 345 -7.38 -29.62 3.07
CA ALA A 345 -6.06 -29.90 3.66
C ALA A 345 -5.61 -28.85 4.70
N TYR A 346 -6.57 -28.23 5.39
CA TYR A 346 -6.28 -27.26 6.44
C TYR A 346 -5.94 -27.99 7.73
N THR A 347 -4.83 -27.58 8.33
CA THR A 347 -4.49 -27.96 9.70
C THR A 347 -4.50 -26.70 10.55
N TYR A 348 -5.13 -26.77 11.72
CA TYR A 348 -5.39 -25.59 12.54
C TYR A 348 -4.11 -24.78 12.90
N HIS A 349 -2.95 -25.43 12.98
CA HIS A 349 -1.66 -24.81 13.31
C HIS A 349 -0.85 -24.34 12.09
N THR A 350 -1.32 -24.54 10.85
CA THR A 350 -0.56 -24.24 9.63
C THR A 350 -0.03 -22.80 9.58
N PHE A 351 -0.79 -21.85 10.13
CA PHE A 351 -0.45 -20.44 10.16
C PHE A 351 -0.18 -19.92 11.57
N TRP A 352 0.16 -20.78 12.53
CA TRP A 352 0.51 -20.33 13.88
C TRP A 352 1.93 -19.76 13.91
N PRO A 353 2.17 -18.64 14.60
CA PRO A 353 3.46 -17.99 14.61
C PRO A 353 4.49 -18.73 15.46
N GLU A 354 5.57 -19.20 14.84
CA GLU A 354 6.70 -19.79 15.56
C GLU A 354 7.62 -18.70 16.12
N ARG A 355 7.59 -18.49 17.44
CA ARG A 355 8.30 -17.39 18.12
C ARG A 355 9.80 -17.33 17.82
N GLU A 356 10.43 -18.47 17.56
CA GLU A 356 11.86 -18.58 17.24
C GLU A 356 12.21 -18.06 15.83
N LYS A 357 11.29 -18.22 14.87
CA LYS A 357 11.45 -17.77 13.48
C LYS A 357 11.12 -16.28 13.31
N VAL A 358 10.35 -15.71 14.25
CA VAL A 358 9.88 -14.32 14.19
C VAL A 358 10.94 -13.35 14.69
N ARG A 359 11.14 -12.25 13.93
CA ARG A 359 12.06 -11.17 14.30
C ARG A 359 11.64 -10.49 15.59
N ASN A 360 12.61 -10.02 16.38
CA ASN A 360 12.39 -9.42 17.70
C ASN A 360 11.30 -8.34 17.74
N ASN A 361 11.25 -7.46 16.73
CA ASN A 361 10.29 -6.37 16.66
C ASN A 361 8.83 -6.82 16.49
N PHE A 362 8.61 -8.08 16.08
CA PHE A 362 7.29 -8.67 15.88
C PHE A 362 6.94 -9.73 16.94
N LYS A 363 7.87 -10.08 17.85
CA LYS A 363 7.58 -10.97 18.99
C LYS A 363 6.42 -10.50 19.88
N PRO A 364 6.19 -9.19 20.11
CA PRO A 364 5.02 -8.75 20.86
C PRO A 364 3.68 -9.21 20.26
N LEU A 365 3.59 -9.34 18.93
CA LEU A 365 2.41 -9.90 18.27
C LEU A 365 2.24 -11.38 18.60
N VAL A 366 3.34 -12.15 18.57
CA VAL A 366 3.34 -13.58 18.90
C VAL A 366 2.91 -13.81 20.34
N ASP A 367 3.48 -13.03 21.27
CA ASP A 367 3.16 -13.12 22.70
C ASP A 367 1.68 -12.74 22.96
N ALA A 368 1.16 -11.71 22.28
CA ALA A 368 -0.25 -11.32 22.35
C ALA A 368 -1.19 -12.34 21.71
N PHE A 369 -0.80 -12.95 20.59
CA PHE A 369 -1.53 -14.02 19.93
C PHE A 369 -1.71 -15.22 20.85
N TYR A 370 -0.63 -15.74 21.44
CA TYR A 370 -0.71 -16.90 22.34
C TYR A 370 -1.49 -16.57 23.62
N SER A 371 -1.36 -15.35 24.13
CA SER A 371 -2.15 -14.88 25.27
C SER A 371 -3.66 -14.83 24.95
N ALA A 372 -4.02 -14.43 23.73
CA ALA A 372 -5.41 -14.35 23.29
C ALA A 372 -6.05 -15.74 23.11
N ILE A 373 -5.31 -16.71 22.55
CA ILE A 373 -5.83 -18.06 22.31
C ILE A 373 -5.84 -18.94 23.56
N ALA A 374 -4.91 -18.73 24.49
CA ALA A 374 -4.83 -19.47 25.74
C ALA A 374 -5.77 -18.93 26.84
N HIS A 375 -6.54 -17.87 26.58
CA HIS A 375 -7.36 -17.23 27.59
C HIS A 375 -8.51 -18.16 28.05
N PRO A 376 -8.59 -18.58 29.32
CA PRO A 376 -9.45 -19.69 29.75
C PRO A 376 -10.95 -19.51 29.56
N SER A 377 -11.44 -18.26 29.46
CA SER A 377 -12.86 -17.93 29.42
C SER A 377 -13.34 -17.29 28.11
N THR A 378 -12.43 -16.87 27.24
CA THR A 378 -12.72 -16.11 26.01
C THR A 378 -11.81 -16.50 24.85
N GLY A 379 -10.93 -17.49 25.05
CA GLY A 379 -10.04 -18.00 24.03
C GLY A 379 -10.86 -18.61 22.89
N PRO A 380 -10.59 -18.22 21.63
CA PRO A 380 -11.25 -18.84 20.48
C PRO A 380 -10.93 -20.34 20.42
N GLU A 381 -11.89 -21.15 19.98
CA GLU A 381 -11.71 -22.59 19.74
C GLU A 381 -10.89 -22.85 18.47
N LEU A 382 -9.65 -22.36 18.42
CA LEU A 382 -8.71 -22.53 17.31
C LEU A 382 -7.93 -23.85 17.35
N PHE A 383 -8.20 -24.72 18.32
CA PHE A 383 -7.53 -26.03 18.49
C PHE A 383 -8.18 -27.16 17.68
N SER A 384 -9.03 -26.83 16.70
CA SER A 384 -9.76 -27.79 15.88
C SER A 384 -9.78 -27.33 14.43
N ASP A 385 -9.64 -28.27 13.50
CA ASP A 385 -9.80 -28.09 12.06
C ASP A 385 -11.25 -28.37 11.58
N GLY A 386 -12.16 -28.65 12.52
CA GLY A 386 -13.56 -29.01 12.27
C GLY A 386 -13.82 -30.52 12.30
N GLU A 387 -12.80 -31.36 12.14
CA GLU A 387 -12.92 -32.83 12.20
C GLU A 387 -12.17 -33.42 13.41
N ASN A 388 -11.02 -32.86 13.76
CA ASN A 388 -10.16 -33.33 14.84
C ASN A 388 -9.88 -32.20 15.84
N TRP A 389 -10.03 -32.50 17.13
CA TRP A 389 -9.52 -31.65 18.20
C TRP A 389 -8.07 -32.01 18.50
N CYS A 390 -7.26 -31.04 18.92
CA CYS A 390 -5.99 -31.36 19.56
C CYS A 390 -6.27 -32.18 20.84
N SER A 391 -5.80 -33.43 20.90
CA SER A 391 -5.41 -34.00 22.19
C SER A 391 -4.20 -33.19 22.64
N MET A 392 -4.33 -32.41 23.72
CA MET A 392 -3.16 -31.88 24.41
C MET A 392 -2.31 -33.01 24.99
#